data_AF-A0A7S3L528-F1
#
_entry.id   AF-A0A7S3L528-F1
#
_cell.length_a   1.000
_cell.length_b   1.000
_cell.length_c   1.000
_cell.angle_alpha   90.00
_cell.angle_beta   90.00
_cell.angle_gamma   90.00
#
_symmetry.space_group_name_H-M   'P 1'
#
loop_
_entity.id
_entity.type
_entity.pdbx_description
1 polymer ?
#
loop_
_entity_poly.entity_id
_entity_poly.type
_entity_poly.pdbx_seq_one_letter_code
_entity_poly.pdbx_strand_id
1 'polypeptide(L)'
;MGRWLKKAARFVDKVAEKLPDEVGDKIQSKLSALTNIDCGEAMEKVKSIAGRTETAAKETMEICESTQTKREQMISFADEILSTLKSLPGQDAFILDTIKELTDGEKVLAAKELASGLDVAAQECVKKSIEMIDTMDEGVDSLPQMLQDMIEKEHDEDDDDDDDIDTSIIKDVEKDLEDVKTCIKSIQTLNLVTGLQVGVQAFTQLADKAKRSRSLFDKVGDFASDIVDITKSFHEMNVKDVVMKSKELLKCLRLTDVMRQLAQAAGKLINVLIDLFQSLAERISKLWAALAFAKDCMQDCLEHVKEARQLCVDAKDRSLGLLHKSMAIKDQLDSIGDINMKTIQSVRELSSGGEIQEAIDLAKNMDDLVLDCTGKTTAMVDRVVEGFSNIPDILTEGIEPSTAGKQESDPEPVDVEADIQELETAKQAIESASVVKAARAGVAGFSGVSLKANSCNDMLELVQTFATDCFSTIESFMGAWDLESATNKIMEMCRLVSLGELMKQFASQIKRLAIAMIDLMKASATKFKSLDLSELGESVEDVKEKVEERLDDLKEDAKARLDNLKNEADALKDKFKDKLKFWK
;
A
#
# COMPACT_ATOMS: atom_id res chain seq x y z
N MET A 1 27.61 -19.82 52.98
CA MET A 1 28.93 -20.42 52.67
C MET A 1 28.72 -21.90 52.33
N GLY A 2 28.80 -22.25 51.05
CA GLY A 2 28.32 -23.53 50.49
C GLY A 2 29.12 -24.77 50.92
N ARG A 3 28.48 -25.94 50.89
CA ARG A 3 29.10 -27.25 51.22
C ARG A 3 30.38 -27.54 50.44
N TRP A 4 30.53 -26.99 49.24
CA TRP A 4 31.71 -27.12 48.39
C TRP A 4 32.93 -26.34 48.91
N LEU A 5 32.77 -25.09 49.36
CA LEU A 5 33.86 -24.32 49.99
C LEU A 5 34.36 -24.96 51.29
N LYS A 6 33.50 -25.64 52.06
CA LYS A 6 33.90 -26.43 53.24
C LYS A 6 34.60 -27.75 52.89
N LYS A 7 34.36 -28.32 51.70
CA LYS A 7 35.08 -29.49 51.20
C LYS A 7 36.43 -29.10 50.58
N ALA A 8 36.49 -28.00 49.82
CA ALA A 8 37.72 -27.44 49.28
C ALA A 8 38.68 -27.00 50.39
N ALA A 9 38.20 -26.32 51.44
CA ALA A 9 39.05 -25.98 52.59
C ALA A 9 39.57 -27.22 53.34
N ARG A 10 38.75 -28.26 53.54
CA ARG A 10 39.20 -29.52 54.17
C ARG A 10 40.09 -30.38 53.28
N PHE A 11 40.01 -30.22 51.96
CA PHE A 11 40.87 -30.88 50.99
C PHE A 11 42.23 -30.17 50.94
N VAL A 12 42.25 -28.84 50.88
CA VAL A 12 43.47 -28.03 50.99
C VAL A 12 44.15 -28.25 52.34
N ASP A 13 43.42 -28.30 53.46
CA ASP A 13 44.00 -28.61 54.79
C ASP A 13 44.51 -30.06 54.87
N LYS A 14 43.82 -31.04 54.25
CA LYS A 14 44.29 -32.44 54.20
C LYS A 14 45.47 -32.66 53.26
N VAL A 15 45.57 -31.90 52.18
CA VAL A 15 46.67 -31.95 51.21
C VAL A 15 47.88 -31.20 51.77
N ALA A 16 47.67 -30.08 52.47
CA ALA A 16 48.72 -29.36 53.20
C ALA A 16 49.26 -30.14 54.42
N GLU A 17 48.44 -30.95 55.12
CA GLU A 17 48.90 -31.82 56.23
C GLU A 17 49.47 -33.18 55.77
N LYS A 18 49.28 -33.60 54.51
CA LYS A 18 49.68 -34.94 54.02
C LYS A 18 50.57 -34.96 52.78
N LEU A 19 51.14 -33.83 52.37
CA LEU A 19 52.35 -33.88 51.55
C LEU A 19 53.54 -34.03 52.51
N PRO A 20 54.01 -35.27 52.81
CA PRO A 20 55.26 -35.40 53.53
C PRO A 20 56.35 -34.75 52.69
N ASP A 21 57.31 -34.11 53.35
CA ASP A 21 58.53 -33.58 52.72
C ASP A 21 59.17 -34.60 51.76
N GLU A 22 58.92 -35.91 51.93
CA GLU A 22 59.31 -36.99 51.01
C GLU A 22 58.73 -36.93 49.58
N VAL A 23 57.54 -36.38 49.34
CA VAL A 23 56.98 -36.24 47.97
C VAL A 23 57.59 -35.03 47.28
N GLY A 24 57.75 -33.92 48.02
CA GLY A 24 58.53 -32.76 47.58
C GLY A 24 59.97 -33.13 47.27
N ASP A 25 60.62 -33.90 48.15
CA ASP A 25 62.00 -34.38 47.99
C ASP A 25 62.13 -35.45 46.89
N LYS A 26 61.14 -36.32 46.67
CA LYS A 26 61.13 -37.26 45.53
C LYS A 26 60.94 -36.56 44.19
N ILE A 27 60.05 -35.55 44.14
CA ILE A 27 59.85 -34.73 42.95
C ILE A 27 61.09 -33.87 42.69
N GLN A 28 61.66 -33.26 43.73
CA GLN A 28 62.88 -32.45 43.63
C GLN A 28 64.13 -33.29 43.32
N SER A 29 64.23 -34.52 43.83
CA SER A 29 65.27 -35.49 43.48
C SER A 29 65.15 -35.98 42.03
N LYS A 30 63.93 -36.26 41.55
CA LYS A 30 63.68 -36.58 40.14
C LYS A 30 63.89 -35.37 39.22
N LEU A 31 63.53 -34.17 39.64
CA LEU A 31 63.81 -32.89 38.96
C LEU A 31 65.31 -32.59 38.92
N SER A 32 66.06 -32.94 39.96
CA SER A 32 67.52 -32.82 40.02
C SER A 32 68.24 -33.89 39.19
N ALA A 33 67.56 -35.01 38.88
CA ALA A 33 68.03 -35.99 37.90
C ALA A 33 67.71 -35.56 36.46
N LEU A 34 66.62 -34.80 36.26
CA LEU A 34 66.20 -34.19 35.01
C LEU A 34 67.08 -33.02 34.55
N THR A 35 67.71 -32.28 35.47
CA THR A 35 68.64 -31.18 35.12
C THR A 35 69.89 -31.63 34.35
N ASN A 36 70.16 -32.94 34.27
CA ASN A 36 71.26 -33.52 33.48
C ASN A 36 70.82 -34.11 32.12
N ILE A 37 69.53 -34.05 31.78
CA ILE A 37 69.03 -34.48 30.46
C ILE A 37 69.01 -33.25 29.56
N ASP A 38 69.75 -33.31 28.44
CA ASP A 38 69.76 -32.27 27.42
C ASP A 38 68.44 -32.27 26.65
N CYS A 39 67.42 -31.66 27.26
CA CYS A 39 66.13 -31.40 26.64
C CYS A 39 66.17 -30.12 25.77
N GLY A 40 67.35 -29.53 25.54
CA GLY A 40 67.48 -28.16 25.01
C GLY A 40 66.72 -27.91 23.73
N GLU A 41 66.88 -28.79 22.72
CA GLU A 41 66.21 -28.62 21.42
C GLU A 41 64.68 -28.84 21.49
N ALA A 42 64.24 -29.85 22.25
CA ALA A 42 62.82 -30.14 22.43
C ALA A 42 62.11 -29.03 23.23
N MET A 43 62.75 -28.50 24.28
CA MET A 43 62.20 -27.43 25.10
C MET A 43 62.19 -26.08 24.38
N GLU A 44 63.19 -25.78 23.55
CA GLU A 44 63.15 -24.60 22.67
C GLU A 44 62.03 -24.72 21.63
N LYS A 45 61.79 -25.92 21.09
CA LYS A 45 60.64 -26.18 20.19
C LYS A 45 59.31 -25.98 20.91
N VAL A 46 59.12 -26.54 22.10
CA VAL A 46 57.91 -26.36 22.93
C VAL A 46 57.71 -24.89 23.28
N LYS A 47 58.77 -24.16 23.63
CA LYS A 47 58.69 -22.71 23.92
C LYS A 47 58.30 -21.89 22.70
N SER A 48 58.83 -22.23 21.51
CA SER A 48 58.45 -21.60 20.25
C SER A 48 56.99 -21.88 19.89
N ILE A 49 56.50 -23.10 20.12
CA ILE A 49 55.10 -23.46 19.89
C ILE A 49 54.19 -22.74 20.88
N ALA A 50 54.54 -22.76 22.18
CA ALA A 50 53.81 -22.05 23.23
C ALA A 50 53.66 -20.55 22.92
N GLY A 51 54.71 -19.89 22.39
CA GLY A 51 54.62 -18.48 21.97
C GLY A 51 53.70 -18.25 20.77
N ARG A 52 53.64 -19.18 19.81
CA ARG A 52 52.70 -19.13 18.68
C ARG A 52 51.26 -19.33 19.17
N THR A 53 51.05 -20.31 20.05
CA THR A 53 49.75 -20.59 20.68
C THR A 53 49.27 -19.41 21.52
N GLU A 54 50.13 -18.81 22.34
CA GLU A 54 49.82 -17.61 23.13
C GLU A 54 49.39 -16.44 22.22
N THR A 55 50.08 -16.26 21.09
CA THR A 55 49.73 -15.22 20.11
C THR A 55 48.36 -15.50 19.49
N ALA A 56 48.11 -16.72 19.01
CA ALA A 56 46.83 -17.12 18.44
C ALA A 56 45.68 -17.02 19.46
N ALA A 57 45.94 -17.32 20.73
CA ALA A 57 44.97 -17.19 21.81
C ALA A 57 44.62 -15.73 22.09
N LYS A 58 45.60 -14.82 22.16
CA LYS A 58 45.36 -13.37 22.30
C LYS A 58 44.58 -12.80 21.12
N GLU A 59 44.95 -13.15 19.89
CA GLU A 59 44.21 -12.76 18.70
C GLU A 59 42.76 -13.28 18.74
N THR A 60 42.56 -14.53 19.18
CA THR A 60 41.22 -15.12 19.35
C THR A 60 40.39 -14.35 20.38
N MET A 61 40.98 -13.96 21.52
CA MET A 61 40.30 -13.14 22.54
C MET A 61 39.88 -11.79 21.98
N GLU A 62 40.77 -11.07 21.29
CA GLU A 62 40.46 -9.77 20.68
C GLU A 62 39.33 -9.88 19.63
N ILE A 63 39.34 -10.94 18.82
CA ILE A 63 38.29 -11.18 17.83
C ILE A 63 36.97 -11.57 18.51
N CYS A 64 37.00 -12.37 19.59
CA CYS A 64 35.81 -12.68 20.40
C CYS A 64 35.16 -11.39 20.94
N GLU A 65 35.94 -10.47 21.52
CA GLU A 65 35.43 -9.18 22.02
C GLU A 65 34.85 -8.32 20.90
N SER A 66 35.53 -8.25 19.74
CA SER A 66 35.03 -7.54 18.56
C SER A 66 33.71 -8.13 18.04
N THR A 67 33.63 -9.46 17.98
CA THR A 67 32.44 -10.21 17.56
C THR A 67 31.28 -9.98 18.53
N GLN A 68 31.53 -9.99 19.84
CA GLN A 68 30.54 -9.67 20.87
C GLN A 68 30.01 -8.24 20.70
N THR A 69 30.89 -7.27 20.49
CA THR A 69 30.52 -5.85 20.29
C THR A 69 29.59 -5.68 19.08
N LYS A 70 29.96 -6.25 17.93
CA LYS A 70 29.12 -6.20 16.71
C LYS A 70 27.79 -6.93 16.90
N ARG A 71 27.80 -8.04 17.63
CA ARG A 71 26.56 -8.77 17.96
C ARG A 71 25.64 -7.94 18.85
N GLU A 72 26.15 -7.25 19.86
CA GLU A 72 25.34 -6.37 20.73
C GLU A 72 24.70 -5.24 19.94
N GLN A 73 25.41 -4.65 18.99
CA GLN A 73 24.83 -3.69 18.04
C GLN A 73 23.70 -4.32 17.22
N MET A 74 23.86 -5.59 16.80
CA MET A 74 22.84 -6.30 16.02
C MET A 74 21.60 -6.66 16.85
N ILE A 75 21.78 -7.00 18.14
CA ILE A 75 20.69 -7.19 19.10
C ILE A 75 19.96 -5.86 19.33
N SER A 76 20.70 -4.77 19.55
CA SER A 76 20.10 -3.43 19.72
C SER A 76 19.26 -3.03 18.50
N PHE A 77 19.75 -3.30 17.29
CA PHE A 77 19.00 -3.07 16.06
C PHE A 77 17.74 -3.94 15.98
N ALA A 78 17.85 -5.23 16.30
CA ALA A 78 16.69 -6.13 16.36
C ALA A 78 15.65 -5.67 17.40
N ASP A 79 16.09 -5.23 18.57
CA ASP A 79 15.22 -4.72 19.64
C ASP A 79 14.57 -3.39 19.25
N GLU A 80 15.27 -2.51 18.53
CA GLU A 80 14.72 -1.27 17.95
C GLU A 80 13.61 -1.60 16.95
N ILE A 81 13.84 -2.54 16.03
CA ILE A 81 12.79 -3.00 15.10
C ILE A 81 11.65 -3.65 15.88
N LEU A 82 11.92 -4.55 16.82
CA LEU A 82 10.91 -5.23 17.61
C LEU A 82 10.04 -4.24 18.39
N SER A 83 10.66 -3.24 19.01
CA SER A 83 9.97 -2.17 19.72
C SER A 83 9.05 -1.40 18.77
N THR A 84 9.57 -1.04 17.60
CA THR A 84 8.82 -0.33 16.55
C THR A 84 7.64 -1.18 16.04
N LEU A 85 7.85 -2.47 15.81
CA LEU A 85 6.81 -3.40 15.37
C LEU A 85 5.76 -3.65 16.45
N LYS A 86 6.15 -3.64 17.73
CA LYS A 86 5.22 -3.78 18.86
C LYS A 86 4.42 -2.52 19.15
N SER A 87 4.93 -1.34 18.77
CA SER A 87 4.21 -0.07 18.90
C SER A 87 3.23 0.20 17.77
N LEU A 88 3.30 -0.55 16.66
CA LEU A 88 2.39 -0.41 15.50
C LEU A 88 0.89 -0.44 15.80
N PRO A 89 0.36 -1.16 16.81
CA PRO A 89 -1.06 -1.08 17.18
C PRO A 89 -1.50 0.28 17.77
N GLY A 90 -0.61 1.29 17.82
CA GLY A 90 -0.88 2.64 18.28
C GLY A 90 -0.73 3.67 17.15
N GLN A 91 -1.78 4.44 16.91
CA GLN A 91 -1.92 5.47 15.86
C GLN A 91 -0.96 6.67 16.04
N ASP A 92 0.35 6.51 15.84
CA ASP A 92 1.29 7.64 15.94
C ASP A 92 2.12 7.81 14.67
N ALA A 93 1.98 8.96 14.00
CA ALA A 93 2.66 9.28 12.74
C ALA A 93 4.20 9.24 12.85
N PHE A 94 4.74 9.42 14.06
CA PHE A 94 6.17 9.32 14.37
C PHE A 94 6.72 7.89 14.16
N ILE A 95 5.87 6.87 14.30
CA ILE A 95 6.26 5.46 14.07
C ILE A 95 6.60 5.24 12.59
N LEU A 96 6.02 6.02 11.68
CA LEU A 96 6.27 5.89 10.25
C LEU A 96 7.52 6.57 9.77
N ASP A 97 7.89 7.72 10.34
CA ASP A 97 9.23 8.25 10.11
C ASP A 97 10.29 7.29 10.69
N THR A 98 10.01 6.63 11.82
CA THR A 98 10.91 5.62 12.39
C THR A 98 11.00 4.36 11.51
N ILE A 99 9.86 3.87 10.99
CA ILE A 99 9.84 2.71 10.07
C ILE A 99 10.48 3.08 8.73
N LYS A 100 10.19 4.26 8.21
CA LYS A 100 10.80 4.81 7.01
C LYS A 100 12.31 4.96 7.21
N GLU A 101 12.80 5.52 8.30
CA GLU A 101 14.23 5.54 8.64
C GLU A 101 14.82 4.12 8.77
N LEU A 102 14.07 3.17 9.34
CA LEU A 102 14.45 1.77 9.43
C LEU A 102 14.44 1.06 8.06
N THR A 103 13.85 1.65 7.00
CA THR A 103 13.64 1.02 5.69
C THR A 103 14.14 1.81 4.48
N ASP A 104 14.52 3.08 4.66
CA ASP A 104 15.08 4.05 3.70
C ASP A 104 16.50 3.66 3.22
N GLY A 105 16.82 2.37 3.31
CA GLY A 105 18.10 1.83 2.90
C GLY A 105 19.19 2.06 3.93
N GLU A 106 19.37 3.24 4.54
CA GLU A 106 20.54 3.52 5.38
C GLU A 106 20.65 2.62 6.61
N LYS A 107 19.60 2.49 7.44
CA LYS A 107 19.65 1.59 8.62
C LYS A 107 19.69 0.12 8.21
N VAL A 108 19.03 -0.25 7.11
CA VAL A 108 19.09 -1.61 6.54
C VAL A 108 20.49 -1.94 6.01
N LEU A 109 21.14 -0.99 5.35
CA LEU A 109 22.49 -1.10 4.82
C LEU A 109 23.49 -1.15 5.97
N ALA A 110 23.31 -0.32 7.00
CA ALA A 110 24.09 -0.38 8.23
C ALA A 110 23.93 -1.73 8.93
N ALA A 111 22.71 -2.27 9.01
CA ALA A 111 22.46 -3.59 9.56
C ALA A 111 23.09 -4.70 8.69
N LYS A 112 23.06 -4.57 7.36
CA LYS A 112 23.70 -5.48 6.43
C LYS A 112 25.24 -5.43 6.52
N GLU A 113 25.81 -4.25 6.66
CA GLU A 113 27.24 -4.04 6.86
C GLU A 113 27.68 -4.58 8.22
N LEU A 114 26.88 -4.35 9.26
CA LEU A 114 27.09 -4.90 10.59
C LEU A 114 27.04 -6.44 10.58
N ALA A 115 26.04 -7.00 9.91
CA ALA A 115 25.90 -8.43 9.68
C ALA A 115 27.12 -9.01 8.94
N SER A 116 27.54 -8.37 7.84
CA SER A 116 28.74 -8.78 7.10
C SER A 116 30.01 -8.67 7.94
N GLY A 117 30.13 -7.61 8.75
CA GLY A 117 31.26 -7.43 9.65
C GLY A 117 31.27 -8.44 10.80
N LEU A 118 30.09 -8.92 11.22
CA LEU A 118 29.93 -9.98 12.21
C LEU A 118 30.28 -11.35 11.63
N ASP A 119 29.89 -11.64 10.38
CA ASP A 119 30.29 -12.86 9.67
C ASP A 119 31.82 -12.97 9.57
N VAL A 120 32.47 -11.91 9.08
CA VAL A 120 33.93 -11.88 8.95
C VAL A 120 34.61 -12.12 10.30
N ALA A 121 34.16 -11.43 11.35
CA ALA A 121 34.73 -11.58 12.70
C ALA A 121 34.48 -12.98 13.28
N ALA A 122 33.29 -13.56 13.08
CA ALA A 122 32.97 -14.90 13.53
C ALA A 122 33.81 -15.96 12.80
N GLN A 123 33.96 -15.85 11.47
CA GLN A 123 34.80 -16.77 10.69
C GLN A 123 36.26 -16.66 11.10
N GLU A 124 36.75 -15.44 11.34
CA GLU A 124 38.12 -15.20 11.81
C GLU A 124 38.33 -15.77 13.21
N CYS A 125 37.36 -15.60 14.12
CA CYS A 125 37.36 -16.18 15.45
C CYS A 125 37.47 -17.71 15.38
N VAL A 126 36.66 -18.36 14.54
CA VAL A 126 36.69 -19.80 14.34
C VAL A 126 38.04 -20.24 13.79
N LYS A 127 38.54 -19.54 12.77
CA LYS A 127 39.83 -19.84 12.14
C LYS A 127 40.98 -19.73 13.14
N LYS A 128 41.01 -18.66 13.94
CA LYS A 128 42.04 -18.43 14.96
C LYS A 128 41.93 -19.38 16.15
N SER A 129 40.71 -19.75 16.53
CA SER A 129 40.48 -20.81 17.52
C SER A 129 41.03 -22.16 17.03
N ILE A 130 40.82 -22.50 15.75
CA ILE A 130 41.38 -23.71 15.13
C ILE A 130 42.90 -23.63 15.06
N GLU A 131 43.46 -22.50 14.64
CA GLU A 131 44.93 -22.30 14.61
C GLU A 131 45.55 -22.46 16.00
N MET A 132 44.94 -21.87 17.02
CA MET A 132 45.34 -22.02 18.42
C MET A 132 45.33 -23.51 18.83
N ILE A 133 44.22 -24.19 18.58
CA ILE A 133 44.05 -25.62 18.82
C ILE A 133 45.13 -26.46 18.12
N ASP A 134 45.34 -26.24 16.82
CA ASP A 134 46.28 -27.04 16.02
C ASP A 134 47.72 -26.83 16.50
N THR A 135 48.06 -25.61 16.96
CA THR A 135 49.37 -25.34 17.58
C THR A 135 49.51 -25.97 18.96
N MET A 136 48.44 -26.10 19.74
CA MET A 136 48.47 -26.83 21.00
C MET A 136 48.74 -28.32 20.77
N ASP A 137 48.05 -28.93 19.81
CA ASP A 137 48.28 -30.32 19.41
C ASP A 137 49.74 -30.54 18.98
N GLU A 138 50.28 -29.64 18.15
CA GLU A 138 51.70 -29.65 17.75
C GLU A 138 52.65 -29.56 18.96
N GLY A 139 52.27 -28.76 19.97
CA GLY A 139 53.03 -28.56 21.19
C GLY A 139 53.11 -29.82 22.06
N VAL A 140 51.99 -30.54 22.16
CA VAL A 140 51.86 -31.79 22.92
C VAL A 140 52.67 -32.91 22.27
N ASP A 141 52.56 -33.04 20.95
CA ASP A 141 53.34 -33.98 20.15
C ASP A 141 54.86 -33.69 20.25
N SER A 142 55.22 -32.44 20.54
CA SER A 142 56.60 -32.00 20.69
C SER A 142 57.15 -32.10 22.12
N LEU A 143 56.32 -32.50 23.10
CA LEU A 143 56.78 -32.70 24.47
C LEU A 143 57.78 -33.88 24.54
N PRO A 144 58.85 -33.77 25.34
CA PRO A 144 59.70 -34.91 25.65
C PRO A 144 58.89 -36.10 26.20
N GLN A 145 59.19 -37.33 25.73
CA GLN A 145 58.48 -38.56 26.13
C GLN A 145 58.32 -38.70 27.64
N MET A 146 59.33 -38.31 28.42
CA MET A 146 59.27 -38.39 29.88
C MET A 146 58.19 -37.47 30.50
N LEU A 147 57.90 -36.32 29.89
CA LEU A 147 56.79 -35.46 30.30
C LEU A 147 55.46 -36.06 29.84
N GLN A 148 55.39 -36.61 28.62
CA GLN A 148 54.20 -37.34 28.14
C GLN A 148 53.85 -38.51 29.07
N ASP A 149 54.82 -39.35 29.44
CA ASP A 149 54.64 -40.49 30.34
C ASP A 149 54.20 -40.07 31.77
N MET A 150 54.69 -38.93 32.27
CA MET A 150 54.26 -38.38 33.57
C MET A 150 52.83 -37.85 33.51
N ILE A 151 52.48 -37.20 32.40
CA ILE A 151 51.17 -36.64 32.11
C ILE A 151 50.13 -37.78 31.97
N GLU A 152 50.45 -38.84 31.24
CA GLU A 152 49.61 -40.04 31.09
C GLU A 152 49.41 -40.78 32.41
N LYS A 153 50.45 -40.84 33.25
CA LYS A 153 50.37 -41.55 34.54
C LYS A 153 49.54 -40.83 35.60
N GLU A 154 49.64 -39.50 35.71
CA GLU A 154 48.74 -38.75 36.59
C GLU A 154 47.29 -38.79 36.08
N HIS A 155 47.10 -38.96 34.78
CA HIS A 155 45.79 -39.05 34.17
C HIS A 155 45.02 -40.33 34.57
N ASP A 156 45.69 -41.49 34.64
CA ASP A 156 45.10 -42.77 35.07
C ASP A 156 44.65 -42.78 36.56
N GLU A 157 45.09 -41.82 37.37
CA GLU A 157 44.82 -41.78 38.82
C GLU A 157 43.62 -40.88 39.21
N ASP A 158 43.07 -40.07 38.29
CA ASP A 158 42.04 -39.04 38.55
C ASP A 158 40.70 -39.24 37.79
N ASP A 159 40.48 -40.39 37.16
CA ASP A 159 39.31 -40.70 36.29
C ASP A 159 37.94 -40.83 37.00
N ASP A 160 37.82 -40.46 38.29
CA ASP A 160 36.59 -40.63 39.09
C ASP A 160 35.68 -39.38 39.16
N ASP A 161 36.11 -38.21 38.68
CA ASP A 161 35.27 -37.01 38.60
C ASP A 161 34.84 -36.77 37.14
N ASP A 162 33.70 -37.36 36.78
CA ASP A 162 32.92 -37.15 35.54
C ASP A 162 32.65 -35.64 35.30
N ASP A 163 33.62 -34.91 34.75
CA ASP A 163 33.36 -33.68 33.99
C ASP A 163 32.79 -34.12 32.63
N ASP A 164 31.55 -34.63 32.62
CA ASP A 164 30.77 -34.84 31.40
C ASP A 164 30.78 -33.51 30.62
N ILE A 165 31.64 -33.44 29.60
CA ILE A 165 31.70 -32.27 28.73
C ILE A 165 30.31 -32.14 28.13
N ASP A 166 29.63 -31.04 28.48
CA ASP A 166 28.22 -30.83 28.19
C ASP A 166 27.98 -30.61 26.68
N THR A 167 28.01 -31.71 25.93
CA THR A 167 27.73 -31.75 24.49
C THR A 167 26.27 -31.41 24.17
N SER A 168 25.41 -31.25 25.19
CA SER A 168 24.03 -30.79 24.98
C SER A 168 23.98 -29.40 24.34
N ILE A 169 24.98 -28.55 24.61
CA ILE A 169 25.09 -27.20 24.03
C ILE A 169 25.15 -27.26 22.50
N ILE A 170 25.85 -28.26 21.92
CA ILE A 170 25.97 -28.39 20.46
C ILE A 170 24.62 -28.80 19.85
N LYS A 171 23.89 -29.73 20.48
CA LYS A 171 22.56 -30.16 20.04
C LYS A 171 21.54 -29.02 20.11
N ASP A 172 21.64 -28.16 21.12
CA ASP A 172 20.81 -26.97 21.26
C ASP A 172 21.06 -25.97 20.12
N VAL A 173 22.31 -25.80 19.69
CA VAL A 173 22.65 -24.92 18.55
C VAL A 173 22.12 -25.49 17.22
N GLU A 174 22.17 -26.81 17.01
CA GLU A 174 21.58 -27.43 15.82
C GLU A 174 20.08 -27.24 15.73
N LYS A 175 19.38 -27.33 16.87
CA LYS A 175 17.96 -27.01 16.96
C LYS A 175 17.71 -25.53 16.67
N ASP A 176 18.52 -24.64 17.25
CA ASP A 176 18.42 -23.20 17.03
C ASP A 176 18.61 -22.84 15.55
N LEU A 177 19.52 -23.53 14.84
CA LEU A 177 19.71 -23.39 13.40
C LEU A 177 18.46 -23.75 12.59
N GLU A 178 17.79 -24.85 12.93
CA GLU A 178 16.58 -25.29 12.22
C GLU A 178 15.38 -24.39 12.52
N ASP A 179 15.26 -23.89 13.76
CA ASP A 179 14.26 -22.89 14.15
C ASP A 179 14.40 -21.63 13.28
N VAL A 180 15.62 -21.09 13.14
CA VAL A 180 15.88 -19.88 12.35
C VAL A 180 15.66 -20.14 10.85
N LYS A 181 16.06 -21.30 10.31
CA LYS A 181 15.75 -21.66 8.91
C LYS A 181 14.25 -21.75 8.64
N THR A 182 13.49 -22.31 9.58
CA THR A 182 12.03 -22.36 9.49
C THR A 182 11.48 -20.94 9.51
N CYS A 183 12.04 -20.06 10.34
CA CYS A 183 11.69 -18.65 10.37
C CYS A 183 11.97 -17.93 9.04
N ILE A 184 13.14 -18.16 8.41
CA ILE A 184 13.48 -17.63 7.08
C ILE A 184 12.44 -18.06 6.06
N LYS A 185 12.10 -19.36 6.01
CA LYS A 185 11.08 -19.87 5.09
C LYS A 185 9.75 -19.20 5.33
N SER A 186 9.33 -19.09 6.59
CA SER A 186 8.09 -18.38 6.95
C SER A 186 8.11 -16.94 6.45
N ILE A 187 9.21 -16.19 6.65
CA ILE A 187 9.38 -14.81 6.16
C ILE A 187 9.34 -14.72 4.64
N GLN A 188 9.92 -15.69 3.93
CA GLN A 188 9.84 -15.76 2.47
C GLN A 188 8.42 -16.03 1.98
N THR A 189 7.62 -16.78 2.75
CA THR A 189 6.24 -17.16 2.43
C THR A 189 5.19 -16.29 3.13
N LEU A 190 5.60 -15.22 3.82
CA LEU A 190 4.74 -14.49 4.74
C LEU A 190 3.62 -13.74 4.01
N ASN A 191 2.40 -13.77 4.58
CA ASN A 191 1.30 -12.82 4.29
C ASN A 191 1.35 -11.66 5.30
N LEU A 192 0.93 -10.42 4.98
CA LEU A 192 1.24 -9.27 5.84
C LEU A 192 0.51 -9.31 7.21
N VAL A 193 -0.69 -9.89 7.22
CA VAL A 193 -1.55 -10.06 8.41
C VAL A 193 -0.90 -10.99 9.43
N THR A 194 -0.23 -12.05 8.98
CA THR A 194 0.63 -12.90 9.81
C THR A 194 2.06 -12.37 9.89
N GLY A 195 2.44 -11.48 8.97
CA GLY A 195 3.74 -10.85 8.76
C GLY A 195 4.28 -10.19 10.00
N LEU A 196 3.43 -9.42 10.66
CA LEU A 196 3.79 -8.73 11.88
C LEU A 196 4.00 -9.71 13.04
N GLN A 197 3.12 -10.70 13.19
CA GLN A 197 3.24 -11.70 14.26
C GLN A 197 4.45 -12.61 14.06
N VAL A 198 4.64 -13.11 12.84
CA VAL A 198 5.79 -13.95 12.47
C VAL A 198 7.07 -13.12 12.52
N GLY A 199 7.04 -11.84 12.14
CA GLY A 199 8.16 -10.91 12.27
C GLY A 199 8.53 -10.65 13.74
N VAL A 200 7.55 -10.39 14.60
CA VAL A 200 7.77 -10.25 16.06
C VAL A 200 8.31 -11.56 16.65
N GLN A 201 7.78 -12.72 16.24
CA GLN A 201 8.31 -14.02 16.65
C GLN A 201 9.74 -14.23 16.12
N ALA A 202 10.02 -13.83 14.88
CA ALA A 202 11.32 -13.92 14.24
C ALA A 202 12.36 -13.11 15.00
N PHE A 203 12.07 -11.84 15.28
CA PHE A 203 12.97 -10.97 16.04
C PHE A 203 13.12 -11.40 17.49
N THR A 204 12.07 -11.93 18.12
CA THR A 204 12.15 -12.48 19.48
C THR A 204 13.08 -13.71 19.49
N GLN A 205 12.86 -14.65 18.56
CA GLN A 205 13.72 -15.82 18.43
C GLN A 205 15.16 -15.41 18.12
N LEU A 206 15.36 -14.47 17.20
CA LEU A 206 16.66 -13.92 16.84
C LEU A 206 17.37 -13.32 18.07
N ALA A 207 16.70 -12.48 18.86
CA ALA A 207 17.27 -11.89 20.07
C ALA A 207 17.66 -12.98 21.08
N ASP A 208 16.82 -13.99 21.28
CA ASP A 208 17.08 -15.11 22.18
C ASP A 208 18.20 -16.03 21.69
N LYS A 209 18.33 -16.25 20.36
CA LYS A 209 19.42 -17.03 19.78
C LYS A 209 20.73 -16.25 19.77
N ALA A 210 20.71 -14.93 19.53
CA ALA A 210 21.89 -14.06 19.63
C ALA A 210 22.40 -13.96 21.08
N LYS A 211 21.51 -13.94 22.08
CA LYS A 211 21.93 -14.08 23.50
C LYS A 211 22.61 -15.41 23.78
N ARG A 212 22.16 -16.50 23.15
CA ARG A 212 22.84 -17.80 23.26
C ARG A 212 24.21 -17.81 22.59
N SER A 213 24.35 -17.21 21.41
CA SER A 213 25.67 -17.10 20.77
C SER A 213 26.67 -16.32 21.63
N ARG A 214 26.23 -15.36 22.45
CA ARG A 214 27.06 -14.74 23.51
C ARG A 214 27.73 -15.76 24.40
N SER A 215 26.94 -16.64 25.00
CA SER A 215 27.47 -17.64 25.91
C SER A 215 28.47 -18.57 25.23
N LEU A 216 28.39 -18.77 23.91
CA LEU A 216 29.36 -19.54 23.15
C LEU A 216 30.68 -18.80 22.99
N PHE A 217 30.65 -17.54 22.56
CA PHE A 217 31.87 -16.73 22.42
C PHE A 217 32.53 -16.41 23.76
N ASP A 218 31.75 -16.23 24.83
CA ASP A 218 32.26 -16.07 26.19
C ASP A 218 33.08 -17.32 26.59
N LYS A 219 32.54 -18.52 26.35
CA LYS A 219 33.25 -19.79 26.62
C LYS A 219 34.51 -19.97 25.77
N VAL A 220 34.50 -19.55 24.50
CA VAL A 220 35.69 -19.58 23.64
C VAL A 220 36.73 -18.57 24.11
N GLY A 221 36.30 -17.39 24.57
CA GLY A 221 37.16 -16.36 25.14
C GLY A 221 37.80 -16.81 26.46
N ASP A 222 37.01 -17.40 27.37
CA ASP A 222 37.50 -17.98 28.63
C ASP A 222 38.53 -19.08 28.35
N PHE A 223 38.26 -19.96 27.37
CA PHE A 223 39.19 -21.00 26.95
C PHE A 223 40.50 -20.44 26.38
N ALA A 224 40.42 -19.40 25.53
CA ALA A 224 41.60 -18.74 25.01
C ALA A 224 42.41 -18.06 26.13
N SER A 225 41.74 -17.47 27.13
CA SER A 225 42.39 -16.91 28.32
C SER A 225 43.11 -17.97 29.13
N ASP A 226 42.49 -19.12 29.37
CA ASP A 226 43.11 -20.26 30.06
C ASP A 226 44.37 -20.72 29.31
N ILE A 227 44.32 -20.76 27.97
CA ILE A 227 45.47 -21.11 27.14
C ILE A 227 46.60 -20.09 27.24
N VAL A 228 46.29 -18.78 27.29
CA VAL A 228 47.31 -17.74 27.52
C VAL A 228 48.00 -17.95 28.86
N ASP A 229 47.24 -18.24 29.93
CA ASP A 229 47.80 -18.46 31.26
C ASP A 229 48.68 -19.72 31.32
N ILE A 230 48.25 -20.81 30.67
CA ILE A 230 49.02 -22.05 30.54
C ILE A 230 50.30 -21.78 29.74
N THR A 231 50.19 -21.23 28.52
CA THR A 231 51.33 -21.01 27.62
C THR A 231 52.37 -20.04 28.19
N LYS A 232 51.95 -19.02 28.94
CA LYS A 232 52.84 -18.13 29.67
C LYS A 232 53.69 -18.88 30.72
N SER A 233 53.09 -19.86 31.40
CA SER A 233 53.80 -20.72 32.36
C SER A 233 54.87 -21.60 31.68
N PHE A 234 54.59 -22.08 30.46
CA PHE A 234 55.58 -22.78 29.62
C PHE A 234 56.68 -21.83 29.10
N HIS A 235 56.34 -20.58 28.80
CA HIS A 235 57.30 -19.57 28.34
C HIS A 235 58.30 -19.17 29.44
N GLU A 236 57.82 -19.07 30.68
CA GLU A 236 58.62 -18.73 31.87
C GLU A 236 59.49 -19.91 32.36
N MET A 237 59.29 -21.12 31.83
CA MET A 237 60.07 -22.33 32.12
C MET A 237 60.17 -22.70 33.61
N ASN A 238 59.18 -22.34 34.43
CA ASN A 238 59.10 -22.84 35.80
C ASN A 238 58.59 -24.28 35.80
N VAL A 239 59.49 -25.26 35.96
CA VAL A 239 59.16 -26.70 35.85
C VAL A 239 58.05 -27.14 36.81
N LYS A 240 57.95 -26.52 38.00
CA LYS A 240 56.87 -26.80 38.95
C LYS A 240 55.52 -26.31 38.42
N ASP A 241 55.49 -25.15 37.80
CA ASP A 241 54.27 -24.59 37.21
C ASP A 241 53.90 -25.32 35.92
N VAL A 242 54.88 -25.72 35.11
CA VAL A 242 54.68 -26.54 33.90
C VAL A 242 54.02 -27.88 34.22
N VAL A 243 54.43 -28.56 35.29
CA VAL A 243 53.81 -29.83 35.72
C VAL A 243 52.41 -29.62 36.32
N MET A 244 52.19 -28.54 37.08
CA MET A 244 50.82 -28.25 37.56
C MET A 244 49.89 -27.83 36.41
N LYS A 245 50.40 -27.10 35.43
CA LYS A 245 49.66 -26.61 34.26
C LYS A 245 49.55 -27.64 33.14
N SER A 246 50.33 -28.72 33.12
CA SER A 246 50.17 -29.79 32.13
C SER A 246 48.87 -30.55 32.29
N LYS A 247 48.32 -30.66 33.51
CA LYS A 247 46.98 -31.20 33.76
C LYS A 247 45.87 -30.30 33.20
N GLU A 248 46.02 -28.99 33.39
CA GLU A 248 45.12 -28.00 32.78
C GLU A 248 45.25 -28.01 31.25
N LEU A 249 46.46 -28.14 30.71
CA LEU A 249 46.72 -28.30 29.27
C LEU A 249 46.02 -29.54 28.70
N LEU A 250 46.11 -30.69 29.36
CA LEU A 250 45.35 -31.90 28.98
C LEU A 250 43.84 -31.67 28.99
N LYS A 251 43.33 -31.00 30.02
CA LYS A 251 41.91 -30.64 30.08
C LYS A 251 41.53 -29.72 28.92
N CYS A 252 42.38 -28.76 28.58
CA CYS A 252 42.17 -27.90 27.43
C CYS A 252 42.19 -28.68 26.11
N LEU A 253 43.11 -29.63 25.94
CA LEU A 253 43.18 -30.51 24.76
C LEU A 253 41.97 -31.44 24.63
N ARG A 254 41.38 -31.88 25.74
CA ARG A 254 40.12 -32.64 25.73
C ARG A 254 38.94 -31.77 25.30
N LEU A 255 38.97 -30.49 25.65
CA LEU A 255 37.97 -29.51 25.29
C LEU A 255 38.17 -28.98 23.86
N THR A 256 39.35 -29.11 23.28
CA THR A 256 39.71 -28.66 21.93
C THR A 256 38.71 -29.07 20.86
N ASP A 257 38.36 -30.37 20.76
CA ASP A 257 37.42 -30.83 19.74
C ASP A 257 35.99 -30.31 19.99
N VAL A 258 35.60 -30.18 21.25
CA VAL A 258 34.32 -29.59 21.64
C VAL A 258 34.29 -28.10 21.32
N MET A 259 35.38 -27.36 21.58
CA MET A 259 35.53 -25.94 21.26
C MET A 259 35.58 -25.71 19.75
N ARG A 260 36.23 -26.59 18.98
CA ARG A 260 36.20 -26.58 17.51
C ARG A 260 34.78 -26.74 16.98
N GLN A 261 34.01 -27.69 17.50
CA GLN A 261 32.60 -27.88 17.14
C GLN A 261 31.74 -26.69 17.59
N LEU A 262 31.99 -26.15 18.78
CA LEU A 262 31.28 -24.99 19.33
C LEU A 262 31.47 -23.74 18.47
N ALA A 263 32.72 -23.47 18.08
CA ALA A 263 33.09 -22.36 17.22
C ALA A 263 32.42 -22.49 15.84
N GLN A 264 32.48 -23.67 15.22
CA GLN A 264 31.80 -23.93 13.94
C GLN A 264 30.27 -23.79 14.05
N ALA A 265 29.67 -24.27 15.14
CA ALA A 265 28.24 -24.16 15.38
C ALA A 265 27.82 -22.69 15.57
N ALA A 266 28.61 -21.90 16.32
CA ALA A 266 28.40 -20.47 16.49
C ALA A 266 28.50 -19.69 15.15
N GLY A 267 29.50 -20.02 14.32
CA GLY A 267 29.65 -19.44 12.98
C GLY A 267 28.47 -19.76 12.06
N LYS A 268 28.01 -21.02 12.04
CA LYS A 268 26.80 -21.42 11.29
C LYS A 268 25.56 -20.66 11.78
N LEU A 269 25.39 -20.52 13.10
CA LEU A 269 24.24 -19.81 13.66
C LEU A 269 24.23 -18.35 13.23
N ILE A 270 25.38 -17.66 13.30
CA ILE A 270 25.52 -16.28 12.83
C ILE A 270 25.12 -16.16 11.34
N ASN A 271 25.59 -17.06 10.47
CA ASN A 271 25.24 -17.01 9.05
C ASN A 271 23.74 -17.13 8.80
N VAL A 272 23.06 -18.04 9.49
CA VAL A 272 21.60 -18.18 9.35
C VAL A 272 20.87 -16.95 9.93
N LEU A 273 21.37 -16.33 11.00
CA LEU A 273 20.81 -15.08 11.51
C LEU A 273 20.96 -13.94 10.48
N ILE A 274 22.09 -13.87 9.78
CA ILE A 274 22.34 -12.88 8.72
C ILE A 274 21.38 -13.08 7.54
N ASP A 275 21.21 -14.31 7.08
CA ASP A 275 20.28 -14.65 5.99
C ASP A 275 18.83 -14.24 6.33
N LEU A 276 18.43 -14.41 7.60
CA LEU A 276 17.14 -13.96 8.10
C LEU A 276 16.99 -12.44 7.99
N PHE A 277 17.99 -11.68 8.46
CA PHE A 277 17.97 -10.23 8.37
C PHE A 277 17.92 -9.73 6.92
N GLN A 278 18.73 -10.30 6.03
CA GLN A 278 18.75 -9.92 4.63
C GLN A 278 17.41 -10.21 3.94
N SER A 279 16.85 -11.40 4.17
CA SER A 279 15.55 -11.79 3.60
C SER A 279 14.43 -10.88 4.06
N LEU A 280 14.41 -10.53 5.35
CA LEU A 280 13.39 -9.66 5.91
C LEU A 280 13.54 -8.22 5.42
N ALA A 281 14.76 -7.68 5.43
CA ALA A 281 15.07 -6.36 4.91
C ALA A 281 14.65 -6.20 3.45
N GLU A 282 14.98 -7.17 2.60
CA GLU A 282 14.61 -7.16 1.18
C GLU A 282 13.08 -7.18 1.01
N ARG A 283 12.38 -8.01 1.79
CA ARG A 283 10.92 -8.13 1.71
C ARG A 283 10.21 -6.84 2.14
N ILE A 284 10.66 -6.26 3.25
CA ILE A 284 10.13 -4.98 3.76
C ILE A 284 10.42 -3.85 2.75
N SER A 285 11.64 -3.79 2.20
CA SER A 285 12.00 -2.79 1.19
C SER A 285 11.11 -2.87 -0.07
N LYS A 286 10.86 -4.08 -0.60
CA LYS A 286 9.96 -4.28 -1.75
C LYS A 286 8.53 -3.85 -1.45
N LEU A 287 8.03 -4.16 -0.26
CA LEU A 287 6.71 -3.73 0.18
C LEU A 287 6.59 -2.20 0.17
N TRP A 288 7.56 -1.50 0.76
CA TRP A 288 7.55 -0.04 0.81
C TRP A 288 7.71 0.60 -0.56
N ALA A 289 8.57 0.05 -1.42
CA ALA A 289 8.70 0.55 -2.79
C ALA A 289 7.36 0.46 -3.54
N ALA A 290 6.62 -0.63 -3.36
CA ALA A 290 5.30 -0.78 -3.96
C ALA A 290 4.25 0.17 -3.35
N LEU A 291 4.26 0.35 -2.02
CA LEU A 291 3.36 1.30 -1.36
C LEU A 291 3.66 2.76 -1.74
N ALA A 292 4.94 3.12 -1.85
CA ALA A 292 5.37 4.43 -2.34
C ALA A 292 4.94 4.64 -3.79
N PHE A 293 5.13 3.65 -4.65
CA PHE A 293 4.64 3.70 -6.03
C PHE A 293 3.11 3.86 -6.10
N ALA A 294 2.35 3.13 -5.28
CA ALA A 294 0.90 3.29 -5.18
C ALA A 294 0.51 4.72 -4.74
N LYS A 295 1.27 5.30 -3.80
CA LYS A 295 1.12 6.71 -3.38
C LYS A 295 1.39 7.68 -4.51
N ASP A 296 2.46 7.49 -5.28
CA ASP A 296 2.76 8.32 -6.44
C ASP A 296 1.65 8.21 -7.50
N CYS A 297 1.15 7.01 -7.77
CA CYS A 297 0.03 6.79 -8.69
C CYS A 297 -1.23 7.55 -8.23
N MET A 298 -1.53 7.50 -6.94
CA MET A 298 -2.70 8.18 -6.36
C MET A 298 -2.55 9.69 -6.35
N GLN A 299 -1.33 10.19 -6.16
CA GLN A 299 -1.02 11.61 -6.31
C GLN A 299 -1.21 12.07 -7.76
N ASP A 300 -0.77 11.29 -8.75
CA ASP A 300 -1.00 11.58 -10.17
C ASP A 300 -2.50 11.60 -10.51
N CYS A 301 -3.30 10.71 -9.90
CA CYS A 301 -4.75 10.66 -10.08
C CYS A 301 -5.46 11.94 -9.63
N LEU A 302 -4.90 12.67 -8.66
CA LEU A 302 -5.52 13.85 -8.07
C LEU A 302 -5.78 14.93 -9.12
N GLU A 303 -4.87 15.10 -10.08
CA GLU A 303 -5.03 16.10 -11.14
C GLU A 303 -6.16 15.71 -12.10
N HIS A 304 -6.22 14.43 -12.50
CA HIS A 304 -7.31 13.92 -13.34
C HIS A 304 -8.68 14.06 -12.68
N VAL A 305 -8.79 13.83 -11.37
CA VAL A 305 -10.03 14.04 -10.61
C VAL A 305 -10.47 15.51 -10.61
N LYS A 306 -9.53 16.44 -10.39
CA LYS A 306 -9.82 17.88 -10.42
C LYS A 306 -10.30 18.33 -11.80
N GLU A 307 -9.61 17.91 -12.86
CA GLU A 307 -9.99 18.21 -14.23
C GLU A 307 -11.36 17.63 -14.57
N ALA A 308 -11.62 16.35 -14.27
CA ALA A 308 -12.91 15.71 -14.49
C ALA A 308 -14.05 16.44 -13.76
N ARG A 309 -13.83 16.82 -12.50
CA ARG A 309 -14.78 17.61 -11.71
C ARG A 309 -15.11 18.95 -12.38
N GLN A 310 -14.11 19.68 -12.86
CA GLN A 310 -14.33 20.96 -13.54
C GLN A 310 -15.13 20.77 -14.82
N LEU A 311 -14.80 19.75 -15.62
CA LEU A 311 -15.53 19.41 -16.85
C LEU A 311 -17.00 19.08 -16.58
N CYS A 312 -17.32 18.41 -15.46
CA CYS A 312 -18.71 18.16 -15.05
C CYS A 312 -19.47 19.45 -14.72
N VAL A 313 -18.82 20.39 -14.02
CA VAL A 313 -19.42 21.71 -13.71
C VAL A 313 -19.70 22.47 -15.00
N ASP A 314 -18.73 22.52 -15.90
CA ASP A 314 -18.88 23.21 -17.18
C ASP A 314 -19.99 22.56 -18.04
N ALA A 315 -20.06 21.22 -18.06
CA ALA A 315 -21.11 20.48 -18.77
C ALA A 315 -22.50 20.75 -18.18
N LYS A 316 -22.61 20.86 -16.84
CA LYS A 316 -23.86 21.18 -16.14
C LYS A 316 -24.35 22.58 -16.53
N ASP A 317 -23.45 23.56 -16.59
CA ASP A 317 -23.78 24.92 -17.04
C ASP A 317 -24.30 24.92 -18.48
N ARG A 318 -23.70 24.11 -19.38
CA ARG A 318 -24.19 23.96 -20.76
C ARG A 318 -25.58 23.30 -20.82
N SER A 319 -25.82 22.27 -20.00
CA SER A 319 -27.10 21.59 -19.90
C SER A 319 -28.22 22.52 -19.40
N LEU A 320 -27.95 23.37 -18.40
CA LEU A 320 -28.90 24.40 -17.95
C LEU A 320 -29.20 25.43 -19.06
N GLY A 321 -28.17 25.82 -19.83
CA GLY A 321 -28.36 26.65 -21.02
C GLY A 321 -29.26 25.98 -22.06
N LEU A 322 -29.03 24.69 -22.33
CA LEU A 322 -29.82 23.89 -23.25
C LEU A 322 -31.28 23.79 -22.80
N LEU A 323 -31.53 23.58 -21.50
CA LEU A 323 -32.86 23.54 -20.92
C LEU A 323 -33.62 24.84 -21.15
N HIS A 324 -33.02 25.99 -20.83
CA HIS A 324 -33.66 27.29 -21.03
C HIS A 324 -34.00 27.55 -22.50
N LYS A 325 -33.08 27.20 -23.41
CA LYS A 325 -33.30 27.34 -24.86
C LYS A 325 -34.39 26.40 -25.37
N SER A 326 -34.42 25.16 -24.89
CA SER A 326 -35.44 24.18 -25.27
C SER A 326 -36.83 24.59 -24.80
N MET A 327 -36.95 25.18 -23.60
CA MET A 327 -38.21 25.77 -23.13
C MET A 327 -38.65 26.97 -23.96
N ALA A 328 -37.72 27.87 -24.33
CA ALA A 328 -38.03 29.00 -25.20
C ALA A 328 -38.56 28.54 -26.58
N ILE A 329 -37.91 27.55 -27.19
CA ILE A 329 -38.35 26.96 -28.46
C ILE A 329 -39.72 26.29 -28.31
N LYS A 330 -39.95 25.56 -27.20
CA LYS A 330 -41.24 24.96 -26.89
C LYS A 330 -42.34 26.03 -26.82
N ASP A 331 -42.12 27.13 -26.12
CA ASP A 331 -43.11 28.20 -25.95
C ASP A 331 -43.43 28.89 -27.31
N GLN A 332 -42.41 29.07 -28.15
CA GLN A 332 -42.59 29.56 -29.53
C GLN A 332 -43.43 28.57 -30.36
N LEU A 333 -43.17 27.27 -30.26
CA LEU A 333 -43.92 26.24 -30.97
C LEU A 333 -45.36 26.10 -30.48
N ASP A 334 -45.61 26.28 -29.18
CA ASP A 334 -46.95 26.20 -28.60
C ASP A 334 -47.82 27.36 -29.12
N SER A 335 -47.24 28.55 -29.29
CA SER A 335 -47.91 29.71 -29.89
C SER A 335 -48.34 29.51 -31.35
N ILE A 336 -47.77 28.52 -32.05
CA ILE A 336 -48.17 28.14 -33.41
C ILE A 336 -49.48 27.35 -33.40
N GLY A 337 -49.75 26.61 -32.33
CA GLY A 337 -50.96 25.79 -32.17
C GLY A 337 -52.27 26.58 -32.21
N ASP A 338 -52.22 27.87 -31.82
CA ASP A 338 -53.39 28.75 -31.67
C ASP A 338 -53.74 29.57 -32.92
N ILE A 339 -53.00 29.41 -34.03
CA ILE A 339 -53.19 30.07 -35.35
C ILE A 339 -53.66 31.55 -35.23
N ASN A 340 -52.73 32.45 -34.90
CA ASN A 340 -52.97 33.91 -34.87
C ASN A 340 -51.80 34.68 -35.52
N MET A 341 -51.85 36.01 -35.63
CA MET A 341 -50.76 36.82 -36.22
C MET A 341 -49.38 36.58 -35.57
N LYS A 342 -49.32 36.21 -34.27
CA LYS A 342 -48.06 35.86 -33.60
C LYS A 342 -47.50 34.54 -34.13
N THR A 343 -48.34 33.63 -34.62
CA THR A 343 -47.94 32.37 -35.24
C THR A 343 -47.03 32.58 -36.45
N ILE A 344 -47.32 33.56 -37.33
CA ILE A 344 -46.45 33.86 -38.49
C ILE A 344 -45.08 34.36 -38.02
N GLN A 345 -45.04 35.18 -36.96
CA GLN A 345 -43.80 35.69 -36.41
C GLN A 345 -42.98 34.58 -35.73
N SER A 346 -43.60 33.74 -34.89
CA SER A 346 -42.94 32.60 -34.26
C SER A 346 -42.42 31.59 -35.29
N VAL A 347 -43.19 31.29 -36.35
CA VAL A 347 -42.72 30.41 -37.44
C VAL A 347 -41.54 31.08 -38.18
N ARG A 348 -41.58 32.39 -38.44
CA ARG A 348 -40.47 33.10 -39.08
C ARG A 348 -39.20 33.05 -38.21
N GLU A 349 -39.32 33.31 -36.92
CA GLU A 349 -38.22 33.25 -35.95
C GLU A 349 -37.62 31.83 -35.88
N LEU A 350 -38.45 30.79 -35.79
CA LEU A 350 -38.00 29.39 -35.83
C LEU A 350 -37.40 28.99 -37.19
N SER A 351 -37.94 29.50 -38.30
CA SER A 351 -37.43 29.22 -39.65
C SER A 351 -36.05 29.83 -39.89
N SER A 352 -35.71 30.94 -39.20
CA SER A 352 -34.35 31.48 -39.21
C SER A 352 -33.36 30.48 -38.60
N GLY A 353 -33.84 29.61 -37.71
CA GLY A 353 -33.09 28.55 -37.07
C GLY A 353 -32.06 29.01 -36.05
N GLY A 354 -32.00 30.31 -35.71
CA GLY A 354 -30.98 30.85 -34.79
C GLY A 354 -31.02 30.19 -33.41
N GLU A 355 -32.18 30.17 -32.75
CA GLU A 355 -32.31 29.59 -31.41
C GLU A 355 -32.11 28.07 -31.40
N ILE A 356 -32.62 27.35 -32.41
CA ILE A 356 -32.40 25.91 -32.53
C ILE A 356 -30.92 25.62 -32.78
N GLN A 357 -30.21 26.46 -33.55
CA GLN A 357 -28.78 26.32 -33.78
C GLN A 357 -27.97 26.57 -32.49
N GLU A 358 -28.32 27.59 -31.71
CA GLU A 358 -27.70 27.83 -30.40
C GLU A 358 -27.91 26.66 -29.45
N ALA A 359 -29.11 26.06 -29.44
CA ALA A 359 -29.40 24.86 -28.64
C ALA A 359 -28.57 23.64 -29.10
N ILE A 360 -28.42 23.44 -30.42
CA ILE A 360 -27.53 22.41 -30.99
C ILE A 360 -26.08 22.64 -30.55
N ASP A 361 -25.59 23.87 -30.61
CA ASP A 361 -24.20 24.19 -30.26
C ASP A 361 -23.94 24.00 -28.75
N LEU A 362 -24.91 24.34 -27.90
CA LEU A 362 -24.85 24.04 -26.46
C LEU A 362 -24.78 22.54 -26.20
N ALA A 363 -25.63 21.75 -26.85
CA ALA A 363 -25.66 20.30 -26.68
C ALA A 363 -24.37 19.62 -27.20
N LYS A 364 -23.79 20.10 -28.31
CA LYS A 364 -22.49 19.64 -28.80
C LYS A 364 -21.36 19.95 -27.83
N ASN A 365 -21.29 21.20 -27.35
CA ASN A 365 -20.28 21.58 -26.36
C ASN A 365 -20.41 20.75 -25.08
N MET A 366 -21.64 20.42 -24.67
CA MET A 366 -21.87 19.52 -23.55
C MET A 366 -21.37 18.09 -23.83
N ASP A 367 -21.63 17.53 -25.02
CA ASP A 367 -21.11 16.22 -25.43
C ASP A 367 -19.57 16.17 -25.43
N ASP A 368 -18.92 17.21 -25.98
CA ASP A 368 -17.46 17.33 -25.98
C ASP A 368 -16.89 17.35 -24.56
N LEU A 369 -17.48 18.14 -23.64
CA LEU A 369 -17.06 18.20 -22.24
C LEU A 369 -17.25 16.87 -21.50
N VAL A 370 -18.36 16.17 -21.76
CA VAL A 370 -18.63 14.85 -21.18
C VAL A 370 -17.66 13.79 -21.70
N LEU A 371 -17.29 13.87 -22.98
CA LEU A 371 -16.27 13.01 -23.58
C LEU A 371 -14.90 13.23 -22.95
N ASP A 372 -14.48 14.48 -22.80
CA ASP A 372 -13.22 14.83 -22.14
C ASP A 372 -13.21 14.38 -20.67
N CYS A 373 -14.33 14.55 -19.96
CA CYS A 373 -14.50 14.06 -18.59
C CYS A 373 -14.32 12.54 -18.52
N THR A 374 -14.94 11.80 -19.44
CA THR A 374 -14.78 10.33 -19.56
C THR A 374 -13.31 9.95 -19.77
N GLY A 375 -12.59 10.71 -20.60
CA GLY A 375 -11.16 10.51 -20.84
C GLY A 375 -10.33 10.68 -19.57
N LYS A 376 -10.60 11.74 -18.79
CA LYS A 376 -9.91 12.00 -17.51
C LYS A 376 -10.25 10.94 -16.45
N THR A 377 -11.51 10.53 -16.33
CA THR A 377 -11.92 9.43 -15.45
C THR A 377 -11.25 8.12 -15.84
N THR A 378 -11.14 7.82 -17.13
CA THR A 378 -10.47 6.60 -17.60
C THR A 378 -8.99 6.63 -17.23
N ALA A 379 -8.31 7.75 -17.47
CA ALA A 379 -6.90 7.92 -17.08
C ALA A 379 -6.69 7.79 -15.57
N MET A 380 -7.60 8.33 -14.75
CA MET A 380 -7.60 8.14 -13.30
C MET A 380 -7.73 6.64 -12.95
N VAL A 381 -8.72 5.93 -13.48
CA VAL A 381 -8.93 4.50 -13.20
C VAL A 381 -7.71 3.69 -13.60
N ASP A 382 -7.19 3.90 -14.80
CA ASP A 382 -6.01 3.18 -15.31
C ASP A 382 -4.81 3.38 -14.38
N ARG A 383 -4.60 4.60 -13.89
CA ARG A 383 -3.49 4.91 -12.98
C ARG A 383 -3.68 4.31 -11.58
N VAL A 384 -4.90 4.28 -11.04
CA VAL A 384 -5.20 3.57 -9.78
C VAL A 384 -5.00 2.06 -9.95
N VAL A 385 -5.45 1.47 -11.07
CA VAL A 385 -5.27 0.05 -11.38
C VAL A 385 -3.79 -0.30 -11.55
N GLU A 386 -3.00 0.57 -12.19
CA GLU A 386 -1.55 0.42 -12.29
C GLU A 386 -0.91 0.45 -10.90
N GLY A 387 -1.28 1.41 -10.05
CA GLY A 387 -0.84 1.49 -8.66
C GLY A 387 -1.15 0.20 -7.90
N PHE A 388 -2.40 -0.27 -7.98
CA PHE A 388 -2.87 -1.49 -7.32
C PHE A 388 -2.13 -2.75 -7.82
N SER A 389 -1.91 -2.87 -9.14
CA SER A 389 -1.26 -4.05 -9.75
C SER A 389 0.21 -4.18 -9.37
N ASN A 390 0.84 -3.09 -8.90
CA ASN A 390 2.19 -3.10 -8.38
C ASN A 390 2.25 -3.35 -6.86
N ILE A 391 1.11 -3.33 -6.17
CA ILE A 391 1.04 -3.74 -4.77
C ILE A 391 1.26 -5.26 -4.71
N PRO A 392 2.18 -5.77 -3.88
CA PRO A 392 2.48 -7.19 -3.87
C PRO A 392 1.26 -7.98 -3.38
N ASP A 393 1.06 -9.17 -3.93
CA ASP A 393 -0.05 -10.09 -3.59
C ASP A 393 -0.27 -10.27 -2.08
N ILE A 394 0.80 -10.13 -1.30
CA ILE A 394 0.79 -10.16 0.16
C ILE A 394 -0.23 -9.20 0.82
N LEU A 395 -0.58 -8.12 0.12
CA LEU A 395 -1.48 -7.05 0.54
C LEU A 395 -2.82 -7.09 -0.22
N THR A 396 -2.88 -7.76 -1.36
CA THR A 396 -4.04 -7.77 -2.27
C THR A 396 -4.70 -9.15 -2.38
N GLU A 397 -4.17 -10.18 -1.71
CA GLU A 397 -4.73 -11.53 -1.69
C GLU A 397 -6.18 -11.50 -1.16
N GLY A 398 -7.11 -11.94 -2.01
CA GLY A 398 -8.55 -11.94 -1.70
C GLY A 398 -9.24 -10.59 -1.88
N ILE A 399 -8.54 -9.56 -2.34
CA ILE A 399 -9.10 -8.23 -2.65
C ILE A 399 -9.27 -8.11 -4.16
N GLU A 400 -10.51 -8.14 -4.64
CA GLU A 400 -10.84 -7.85 -6.04
C GLU A 400 -11.12 -6.35 -6.23
N PRO A 401 -10.34 -5.61 -7.04
CA PRO A 401 -10.49 -4.15 -7.21
C PRO A 401 -11.89 -3.68 -7.59
N SER A 402 -12.60 -4.48 -8.39
CA SER A 402 -13.93 -4.14 -8.90
C SER A 402 -15.06 -4.33 -7.89
N THR A 403 -14.84 -5.04 -6.78
CA THR A 403 -15.88 -5.44 -5.83
C THR A 403 -15.56 -5.07 -4.39
N ALA A 404 -14.28 -5.06 -4.00
CA ALA A 404 -13.86 -4.91 -2.62
C ALA A 404 -14.15 -3.52 -2.03
N GLY A 405 -14.25 -2.46 -2.84
CA GLY A 405 -14.44 -1.09 -2.36
C GLY A 405 -15.87 -0.55 -2.35
N LYS A 406 -16.87 -1.34 -2.81
CA LYS A 406 -18.25 -0.84 -2.97
C LYS A 406 -18.91 -0.55 -1.62
N GLN A 407 -19.59 0.58 -1.53
CA GLN A 407 -20.41 0.97 -0.38
C GLN A 407 -21.90 0.84 -0.71
N GLU A 408 -22.72 0.60 0.32
CA GLU A 408 -24.18 0.53 0.17
C GLU A 408 -24.80 1.86 -0.31
N SER A 409 -24.09 2.97 -0.10
CA SER A 409 -24.47 4.29 -0.58
C SER A 409 -24.13 4.57 -2.05
N ASP A 410 -23.36 3.68 -2.71
CA ASP A 410 -22.99 3.89 -4.11
C ASP A 410 -24.24 3.65 -5.00
N PRO A 411 -24.63 4.60 -5.86
CA PRO A 411 -25.87 4.50 -6.62
C PRO A 411 -25.74 3.53 -7.80
N GLU A 412 -26.87 2.99 -8.23
CA GLU A 412 -26.92 2.05 -9.35
C GLU A 412 -26.71 2.75 -10.71
N PRO A 413 -26.20 2.01 -11.72
CA PRO A 413 -26.09 2.53 -13.08
C PRO A 413 -27.46 3.00 -13.62
N VAL A 414 -27.48 4.18 -14.23
CA VAL A 414 -28.69 4.73 -14.88
C VAL A 414 -28.86 4.14 -16.27
N ASP A 415 -30.08 3.73 -16.61
CA ASP A 415 -30.48 3.32 -17.96
C ASP A 415 -31.33 4.42 -18.61
N VAL A 416 -30.84 4.98 -19.72
CA VAL A 416 -31.50 6.05 -20.49
C VAL A 416 -32.13 5.56 -21.80
N GLU A 417 -32.23 4.25 -22.03
CA GLU A 417 -32.70 3.71 -23.31
C GLU A 417 -34.13 4.14 -23.65
N ALA A 418 -35.02 4.10 -22.66
CA ALA A 418 -36.40 4.55 -22.81
C ALA A 418 -36.48 6.04 -23.20
N ASP A 419 -35.60 6.86 -22.63
CA ASP A 419 -35.54 8.30 -22.89
C ASP A 419 -35.06 8.59 -24.30
N ILE A 420 -34.05 7.86 -24.78
CA ILE A 420 -33.55 7.95 -26.15
C ILE A 420 -34.66 7.57 -27.14
N GLN A 421 -35.38 6.47 -26.87
CA GLN A 421 -36.46 6.01 -27.74
C GLN A 421 -37.63 7.01 -27.83
N GLU A 422 -37.93 7.70 -26.73
CA GLU A 422 -38.92 8.78 -26.69
C GLU A 422 -38.53 9.94 -27.62
N LEU A 423 -37.25 10.38 -27.56
CA LEU A 423 -36.72 11.45 -28.41
C LEU A 423 -36.69 11.06 -29.89
N GLU A 424 -36.27 9.83 -30.21
CA GLU A 424 -36.28 9.33 -31.60
C GLU A 424 -37.70 9.21 -32.16
N THR A 425 -38.68 8.84 -31.33
CA THR A 425 -40.09 8.82 -31.74
C THR A 425 -40.59 10.23 -32.05
N ALA A 426 -40.25 11.21 -31.22
CA ALA A 426 -40.60 12.62 -31.46
C ALA A 426 -39.95 13.16 -32.74
N LYS A 427 -38.69 12.81 -33.00
CA LYS A 427 -37.95 13.15 -34.22
C LYS A 427 -38.66 12.65 -35.47
N GLN A 428 -38.99 11.35 -35.51
CA GLN A 428 -39.73 10.76 -36.64
C GLN A 428 -41.09 11.43 -36.86
N ALA A 429 -41.78 11.79 -35.78
CA ALA A 429 -43.05 12.52 -35.85
C ALA A 429 -42.88 13.93 -36.45
N ILE A 430 -41.80 14.65 -36.15
CA ILE A 430 -41.51 15.97 -36.73
C ILE A 430 -41.18 15.85 -38.22
N GLU A 431 -40.34 14.89 -38.60
CA GLU A 431 -39.89 14.70 -39.99
C GLU A 431 -41.08 14.36 -40.92
N SER A 432 -41.96 13.46 -40.49
CA SER A 432 -43.08 12.94 -41.28
C SER A 432 -44.32 13.84 -41.29
N ALA A 433 -44.41 14.83 -40.41
CA ALA A 433 -45.60 15.65 -40.23
C ALA A 433 -45.73 16.85 -41.21
N SER A 434 -46.96 17.34 -41.37
CA SER A 434 -47.25 18.67 -41.95
C SER A 434 -46.92 19.78 -40.95
N VAL A 435 -46.82 21.04 -41.36
CA VAL A 435 -46.34 22.17 -40.52
C VAL A 435 -46.96 22.22 -39.12
N VAL A 436 -48.29 22.26 -39.01
CA VAL A 436 -48.98 22.34 -37.70
C VAL A 436 -48.78 21.07 -36.87
N LYS A 437 -48.74 19.90 -37.51
CA LYS A 437 -48.48 18.63 -36.83
C LYS A 437 -47.02 18.53 -36.37
N ALA A 438 -46.08 19.04 -37.16
CA ALA A 438 -44.66 19.12 -36.85
C ALA A 438 -44.41 20.11 -35.72
N ALA A 439 -45.14 21.23 -35.68
CA ALA A 439 -45.11 22.17 -34.55
C ALA A 439 -45.59 21.51 -33.26
N ARG A 440 -46.72 20.80 -33.28
CA ARG A 440 -47.22 20.04 -32.11
C ARG A 440 -46.27 18.92 -31.68
N ALA A 441 -45.74 18.16 -32.63
CA ALA A 441 -44.72 17.15 -32.35
C ALA A 441 -43.44 17.79 -31.79
N GLY A 442 -43.09 18.98 -32.27
CA GLY A 442 -42.01 19.81 -31.75
C GLY A 442 -42.24 20.24 -30.30
N VAL A 443 -43.44 20.72 -29.94
CA VAL A 443 -43.76 21.06 -28.52
C VAL A 443 -43.52 19.85 -27.61
N ALA A 444 -44.00 18.67 -27.99
CA ALA A 444 -43.77 17.45 -27.24
C ALA A 444 -42.28 17.08 -27.20
N GLY A 445 -41.59 17.14 -28.35
CA GLY A 445 -40.17 16.84 -28.47
C GLY A 445 -39.29 17.76 -27.61
N PHE A 446 -39.48 19.09 -27.67
CA PHE A 446 -38.71 20.06 -26.89
C PHE A 446 -39.08 20.04 -25.40
N SER A 447 -40.32 19.66 -25.04
CA SER A 447 -40.66 19.33 -23.66
C SER A 447 -39.90 18.09 -23.17
N GLY A 448 -39.78 17.07 -24.02
CA GLY A 448 -38.95 15.89 -23.79
C GLY A 448 -37.48 16.25 -23.60
N VAL A 449 -36.89 17.03 -24.52
CA VAL A 449 -35.50 17.53 -24.39
C VAL A 449 -35.28 18.25 -23.07
N SER A 450 -36.22 19.12 -22.65
CA SER A 450 -36.10 19.84 -21.39
C SER A 450 -36.08 18.88 -20.18
N LEU A 451 -36.93 17.85 -20.17
CA LEU A 451 -36.92 16.82 -19.13
C LEU A 451 -35.62 16.01 -19.15
N LYS A 452 -35.13 15.62 -20.33
CA LYS A 452 -33.92 14.80 -20.46
C LYS A 452 -32.65 15.60 -20.17
N ALA A 453 -32.62 16.90 -20.46
CA ALA A 453 -31.56 17.81 -20.03
C ALA A 453 -31.51 17.92 -18.49
N ASN A 454 -32.66 17.92 -17.80
CA ASN A 454 -32.67 17.78 -16.34
C ASN A 454 -32.10 16.43 -15.88
N SER A 455 -32.45 15.32 -16.52
CA SER A 455 -31.85 14.02 -16.21
C SER A 455 -30.32 14.03 -16.42
N CYS A 456 -29.82 14.69 -17.47
CA CYS A 456 -28.38 14.94 -17.64
C CYS A 456 -27.78 15.75 -16.48
N ASN A 457 -28.49 16.77 -15.98
CA ASN A 457 -28.03 17.54 -14.81
C ASN A 457 -27.93 16.69 -13.55
N ASP A 458 -28.93 15.85 -13.29
CA ASP A 458 -28.93 14.96 -12.14
C ASP A 458 -27.76 13.97 -12.22
N MET A 459 -27.53 13.39 -13.41
CA MET A 459 -26.39 12.51 -13.66
C MET A 459 -25.04 13.24 -13.51
N LEU A 460 -24.91 14.46 -14.02
CA LEU A 460 -23.68 15.27 -13.88
C LEU A 460 -23.41 15.65 -12.42
N GLU A 461 -24.45 15.88 -11.62
CA GLU A 461 -24.34 16.15 -10.18
C GLU A 461 -23.88 14.91 -9.39
N LEU A 462 -24.36 13.72 -9.78
CA LEU A 462 -23.85 12.45 -9.25
C LEU A 462 -22.38 12.24 -9.60
N VAL A 463 -21.98 12.46 -10.86
CA VAL A 463 -20.58 12.37 -11.30
C VAL A 463 -19.69 13.38 -10.56
N GLN A 464 -20.18 14.59 -10.31
CA GLN A 464 -19.47 15.59 -9.51
C GLN A 464 -19.30 15.17 -8.04
N THR A 465 -20.33 14.52 -7.47
CA THR A 465 -20.27 13.95 -6.11
C THR A 465 -19.22 12.84 -6.06
N PHE A 466 -19.21 11.93 -7.04
CA PHE A 466 -18.18 10.90 -7.15
C PHE A 466 -16.78 11.48 -7.28
N ALA A 467 -16.58 12.51 -8.11
CA ALA A 467 -15.27 13.15 -8.21
C ALA A 467 -14.84 13.79 -6.88
N THR A 468 -15.78 14.30 -6.08
CA THR A 468 -15.51 14.84 -4.73
C THR A 468 -15.18 13.75 -3.74
N ASP A 469 -15.86 12.61 -3.80
CA ASP A 469 -15.56 11.43 -2.99
C ASP A 469 -14.21 10.83 -3.37
N CYS A 470 -13.89 10.78 -4.67
CA CYS A 470 -12.59 10.37 -5.17
C CYS A 470 -11.48 11.28 -4.65
N PHE A 471 -11.69 12.60 -4.71
CA PHE A 471 -10.75 13.58 -4.18
C PHE A 471 -10.53 13.39 -2.67
N SER A 472 -11.61 13.24 -1.89
CA SER A 472 -11.53 13.01 -0.45
C SER A 472 -10.85 11.69 -0.10
N THR A 473 -11.08 10.66 -0.91
CA THR A 473 -10.44 9.35 -0.78
C THR A 473 -8.94 9.45 -1.09
N ILE A 474 -8.54 10.16 -2.14
CA ILE A 474 -7.13 10.42 -2.46
C ILE A 474 -6.46 11.24 -1.35
N GLU A 475 -7.08 12.31 -0.84
CA GLU A 475 -6.52 13.08 0.28
C GLU A 475 -6.36 12.23 1.54
N SER A 476 -7.36 11.43 1.87
CA SER A 476 -7.30 10.44 2.96
C SER A 476 -6.13 9.47 2.74
N PHE A 477 -5.98 8.96 1.52
CA PHE A 477 -4.90 8.04 1.13
C PHE A 477 -3.53 8.70 1.22
N MET A 478 -3.40 9.99 0.89
CA MET A 478 -2.12 10.71 0.96
C MET A 478 -1.64 11.01 2.39
N GLY A 479 -2.51 10.81 3.39
CA GLY A 479 -2.21 10.92 4.81
C GLY A 479 -1.13 9.94 5.31
N ALA A 480 -1.06 9.76 6.64
CA ALA A 480 -0.15 8.81 7.26
C ALA A 480 -0.61 7.36 7.02
N TRP A 481 0.33 6.46 6.75
CA TRP A 481 0.11 5.05 6.44
C TRP A 481 0.64 4.15 7.53
N ASP A 482 -0.17 3.59 8.40
CA ASP A 482 0.29 2.47 9.23
C ASP A 482 -0.08 1.12 8.58
N LEU A 483 0.50 0.03 9.11
CA LEU A 483 0.28 -1.31 8.57
C LEU A 483 -1.20 -1.76 8.70
N GLU A 484 -1.89 -1.26 9.72
CA GLU A 484 -3.30 -1.58 10.01
C GLU A 484 -4.24 -0.86 9.03
N SER A 485 -3.94 0.40 8.71
CA SER A 485 -4.65 1.23 7.75
C SER A 485 -4.28 0.91 6.30
N ALA A 486 -3.11 0.31 6.01
CA ALA A 486 -2.70 -0.05 4.66
C ALA A 486 -3.78 -0.89 3.94
N THR A 487 -4.39 -1.85 4.62
CA THR A 487 -5.51 -2.63 4.07
C THR A 487 -6.70 -1.72 3.77
N ASN A 488 -7.07 -0.82 4.67
CA ASN A 488 -8.15 0.16 4.42
C ASN A 488 -7.81 1.09 3.26
N LYS A 489 -6.54 1.51 3.11
CA LYS A 489 -6.05 2.32 1.99
C LYS A 489 -6.13 1.59 0.66
N ILE A 490 -5.82 0.30 0.65
CA ILE A 490 -6.00 -0.54 -0.53
C ILE A 490 -7.48 -0.68 -0.89
N MET A 491 -8.36 -0.81 0.11
CA MET A 491 -9.81 -0.81 -0.10
C MET A 491 -10.31 0.55 -0.64
N GLU A 492 -9.73 1.66 -0.17
CA GLU A 492 -9.97 3.01 -0.72
C GLU A 492 -9.55 3.08 -2.20
N MET A 493 -8.42 2.48 -2.62
CA MET A 493 -8.05 2.38 -4.04
C MET A 493 -9.06 1.56 -4.85
N CYS A 494 -9.52 0.43 -4.31
CA CYS A 494 -10.55 -0.39 -4.97
C CYS A 494 -11.85 0.41 -5.15
N ARG A 495 -12.21 1.21 -4.14
CA ARG A 495 -13.37 2.10 -4.22
C ARG A 495 -13.20 3.12 -5.34
N LEU A 496 -12.03 3.74 -5.49
CA LEU A 496 -11.75 4.67 -6.61
C LEU A 496 -11.92 4.02 -7.99
N VAL A 497 -11.46 2.78 -8.15
CA VAL A 497 -11.67 2.02 -9.40
C VAL A 497 -13.17 1.83 -9.67
N SER A 498 -13.93 1.42 -8.65
CA SER A 498 -15.38 1.23 -8.79
C SER A 498 -16.14 2.53 -9.10
N LEU A 499 -15.80 3.63 -8.42
CA LEU A 499 -16.39 4.95 -8.66
C LEU A 499 -16.03 5.48 -10.05
N GLY A 500 -14.79 5.29 -10.49
CA GLY A 500 -14.39 5.69 -11.84
C GLY A 500 -15.11 4.92 -12.95
N GLU A 501 -15.36 3.61 -12.77
CA GLU A 501 -16.16 2.84 -13.73
C GLU A 501 -17.64 3.29 -13.74
N LEU A 502 -18.21 3.63 -12.58
CA LEU A 502 -19.55 4.26 -12.53
C LEU A 502 -19.55 5.60 -13.27
N MET A 503 -18.61 6.50 -12.97
CA MET A 503 -18.51 7.80 -13.66
C MET A 503 -18.44 7.63 -15.19
N LYS A 504 -17.68 6.64 -15.68
CA LYS A 504 -17.59 6.31 -17.11
C LYS A 504 -18.93 5.83 -17.70
N GLN A 505 -19.67 4.99 -16.96
CA GLN A 505 -21.00 4.55 -17.38
C GLN A 505 -21.96 5.73 -17.46
N PHE A 506 -22.03 6.57 -16.43
CA PHE A 506 -22.88 7.77 -16.41
C PHE A 506 -22.53 8.73 -17.56
N ALA A 507 -21.25 9.02 -17.76
CA ALA A 507 -20.81 9.88 -18.86
C ALA A 507 -21.20 9.32 -20.24
N SER A 508 -21.07 8.00 -20.43
CA SER A 508 -21.55 7.34 -21.65
C SER A 508 -23.06 7.50 -21.85
N GLN A 509 -23.87 7.39 -20.80
CA GLN A 509 -25.32 7.57 -20.91
C GLN A 509 -25.71 9.02 -21.20
N ILE A 510 -25.06 9.99 -20.54
CA ILE A 510 -25.25 11.43 -20.81
C ILE A 510 -24.95 11.72 -22.28
N LYS A 511 -23.83 11.21 -22.80
CA LYS A 511 -23.45 11.36 -24.21
C LYS A 511 -24.51 10.83 -25.17
N ARG A 512 -24.98 9.59 -24.95
CA ARG A 512 -26.02 8.99 -25.80
C ARG A 512 -27.29 9.82 -25.80
N LEU A 513 -27.70 10.33 -24.64
CA LEU A 513 -28.86 11.20 -24.48
C LEU A 513 -28.65 12.56 -25.17
N ALA A 514 -27.46 13.16 -25.05
CA ALA A 514 -27.09 14.40 -25.73
C ALA A 514 -27.17 14.29 -27.26
N ILE A 515 -26.68 13.18 -27.82
CA ILE A 515 -26.75 12.91 -29.27
C ILE A 515 -28.21 12.82 -29.73
N ALA A 516 -29.07 12.11 -29.00
CA ALA A 516 -30.50 12.01 -29.32
C ALA A 516 -31.20 13.39 -29.29
N MET A 517 -30.87 14.22 -28.31
CA MET A 517 -31.36 15.61 -28.24
C MET A 517 -30.89 16.44 -29.44
N ILE A 518 -29.60 16.35 -29.80
CA ILE A 518 -29.01 17.04 -30.97
C ILE A 518 -29.73 16.64 -32.25
N ASP A 519 -30.00 15.35 -32.45
CA ASP A 519 -30.61 14.85 -33.67
C ASP A 519 -32.08 15.26 -33.81
N LEU A 520 -32.84 15.27 -32.70
CA LEU A 520 -34.18 15.87 -32.68
C LEU A 520 -34.13 17.36 -33.07
N MET A 521 -33.18 18.12 -32.51
CA MET A 521 -33.05 19.55 -32.80
C MET A 521 -32.66 19.81 -34.26
N LYS A 522 -31.75 19.01 -34.83
CA LYS A 522 -31.39 19.08 -36.26
C LYS A 522 -32.57 18.76 -37.16
N ALA A 523 -33.34 17.71 -36.83
CA ALA A 523 -34.54 17.36 -37.57
C ALA A 523 -35.56 18.51 -37.55
N SER A 524 -35.76 19.11 -36.36
CA SER A 524 -36.61 20.30 -36.17
C SER A 524 -36.12 21.48 -37.03
N ALA A 525 -34.85 21.85 -36.92
CA ALA A 525 -34.26 22.95 -37.71
C ALA A 525 -34.42 22.72 -39.22
N THR A 526 -34.16 21.50 -39.69
CA THR A 526 -34.29 21.14 -41.10
C THR A 526 -35.75 21.25 -41.54
N LYS A 527 -36.67 20.72 -40.74
CA LYS A 527 -38.11 20.78 -41.03
C LYS A 527 -38.59 22.21 -41.12
N PHE A 528 -38.32 23.04 -40.10
CA PHE A 528 -38.80 24.42 -40.06
C PHE A 528 -38.13 25.33 -41.11
N LYS A 529 -36.88 25.06 -41.51
CA LYS A 529 -36.23 25.74 -42.65
C LYS A 529 -36.82 25.35 -44.00
N SER A 530 -37.28 24.11 -44.15
CA SER A 530 -37.88 23.61 -45.39
C SER A 530 -39.32 24.09 -45.62
N LEU A 531 -39.90 24.80 -44.65
CA LEU A 531 -41.26 25.29 -44.75
C LEU A 531 -41.35 26.47 -45.70
N ASP A 532 -42.17 26.33 -46.73
CA ASP A 532 -42.56 27.45 -47.57
C ASP A 532 -43.59 28.30 -46.83
N LEU A 533 -43.17 29.48 -46.37
CA LEU A 533 -44.03 30.41 -45.63
C LEU A 533 -45.13 31.02 -46.52
N SER A 534 -45.04 30.87 -47.84
CA SER A 534 -46.06 31.36 -48.77
C SER A 534 -47.40 30.61 -48.60
N GLU A 535 -47.37 29.30 -48.35
CA GLU A 535 -48.58 28.50 -48.10
C GLU A 535 -49.31 28.92 -46.80
N LEU A 536 -48.56 29.34 -45.78
CA LEU A 536 -49.14 29.87 -44.54
C LEU A 536 -49.71 31.28 -44.73
N GLY A 537 -49.08 32.09 -45.58
CA GLY A 537 -49.56 33.43 -45.93
C GLY A 537 -50.92 33.40 -46.62
N GLU A 538 -51.09 32.52 -47.62
CA GLU A 538 -52.37 32.35 -48.32
C GLU A 538 -53.48 31.84 -47.38
N SER A 539 -53.19 30.86 -46.52
CA SER A 539 -54.18 30.35 -45.57
C SER A 539 -54.59 31.35 -44.49
N VAL A 540 -53.68 32.24 -44.06
CA VAL A 540 -54.01 33.27 -43.05
C VAL A 540 -54.82 34.40 -43.67
N GLU A 541 -54.51 34.80 -44.91
CA GLU A 541 -55.27 35.83 -45.60
C GLU A 541 -56.68 35.34 -45.99
N ASP A 542 -56.82 34.07 -46.39
CA ASP A 542 -58.14 33.42 -46.59
C ASP A 542 -58.98 33.36 -45.30
N VAL A 543 -58.36 33.08 -44.16
CA VAL A 543 -59.06 33.04 -42.86
C VAL A 543 -59.43 34.45 -42.41
N LYS A 544 -58.54 35.42 -42.60
CA LYS A 544 -58.79 36.83 -42.31
C LYS A 544 -59.94 37.36 -43.16
N GLU A 545 -59.94 37.07 -44.47
CA GLU A 545 -61.01 37.48 -45.39
C GLU A 545 -62.35 36.86 -44.99
N LYS A 546 -62.40 35.57 -44.63
CA LYS A 546 -63.63 34.92 -44.12
C LYS A 546 -64.11 35.47 -42.77
N VAL A 547 -63.18 35.89 -41.91
CA VAL A 547 -63.52 36.52 -40.62
C VAL A 547 -64.04 37.93 -40.85
N GLU A 548 -63.42 38.70 -41.74
CA GLU A 548 -63.89 40.03 -42.15
C GLU A 548 -65.28 39.96 -42.79
N GLU A 549 -65.52 38.99 -43.68
CA GLU A 549 -66.82 38.73 -44.31
C GLU A 549 -67.90 38.44 -43.24
N ARG A 550 -67.63 37.53 -42.30
CA ARG A 550 -68.56 37.23 -41.19
C ARG A 550 -68.78 38.41 -40.25
N LEU A 551 -67.77 39.25 -40.05
CA LEU A 551 -67.87 40.43 -39.21
C LEU A 551 -68.78 41.47 -39.87
N ASP A 552 -68.69 41.61 -41.19
CA ASP A 552 -69.54 42.51 -41.96
C ASP A 552 -70.98 41.98 -42.04
N ASP A 553 -71.20 40.67 -42.20
CA ASP A 553 -72.52 40.04 -42.07
C ASP A 553 -73.15 40.32 -40.69
N LEU A 554 -72.36 40.20 -39.62
CA LEU A 554 -72.82 40.50 -38.26
C LEU A 554 -73.14 41.99 -38.06
N LYS A 555 -72.36 42.89 -38.67
CA LYS A 555 -72.66 44.33 -38.64
C LYS A 555 -73.95 44.63 -39.40
N GLU A 556 -74.18 43.99 -40.55
CA GLU A 556 -75.43 44.14 -41.29
C GLU A 556 -76.63 43.61 -40.50
N ASP A 557 -76.54 42.42 -39.90
CA ASP A 557 -77.64 41.87 -39.08
C ASP A 557 -77.90 42.74 -37.84
N ALA A 558 -76.85 43.24 -37.18
CA ALA A 558 -76.98 44.17 -36.06
C ALA A 558 -77.64 45.49 -36.49
N LYS A 559 -77.29 46.02 -37.66
CA LYS A 559 -77.89 47.23 -38.23
C LYS A 559 -79.35 47.01 -38.60
N ALA A 560 -79.68 45.89 -39.22
CA ALA A 560 -81.05 45.51 -39.56
C ALA A 560 -81.92 45.39 -38.30
N ARG A 561 -81.40 44.78 -37.23
CA ARG A 561 -82.07 44.73 -35.92
C ARG A 561 -82.28 46.11 -35.31
N LEU A 562 -81.28 46.99 -35.39
CA LEU A 562 -81.37 48.36 -34.89
C LEU A 562 -82.45 49.15 -35.64
N ASP A 563 -82.51 49.04 -36.96
CA ASP A 563 -83.50 49.73 -37.78
C ASP A 563 -84.91 49.18 -37.55
N ASN A 564 -85.05 47.86 -37.32
CA ASN A 564 -86.33 47.27 -36.93
C ASN A 564 -86.81 47.77 -35.56
N LEU A 565 -85.91 47.87 -34.58
CA LEU A 565 -86.21 48.46 -33.26
C LEU A 565 -86.59 49.95 -33.35
N LYS A 566 -85.96 50.72 -34.24
CA LYS A 566 -86.36 52.11 -34.50
C LYS A 566 -87.76 52.19 -35.07
N ASN A 567 -88.09 51.35 -36.06
CA ASN A 567 -89.42 51.31 -36.66
C ASN A 567 -90.50 50.91 -35.63
N GLU A 568 -90.21 49.94 -34.76
CA GLU A 568 -91.09 49.57 -33.65
C GLU A 568 -91.28 50.72 -32.65
N ALA A 569 -90.19 51.43 -32.31
CA ALA A 569 -90.24 52.59 -31.43
C ALA A 569 -91.06 53.75 -32.02
N ASP A 570 -90.93 54.03 -33.32
CA ASP A 570 -91.72 55.04 -34.02
C ASP A 570 -93.19 54.62 -34.12
N ALA A 571 -93.49 53.34 -34.40
CA ALA A 571 -94.86 52.83 -34.38
C ALA A 571 -95.51 52.92 -32.98
N LEU A 572 -94.74 52.67 -31.91
CA LEU A 572 -95.19 52.88 -30.53
C LEU A 572 -95.43 54.37 -30.24
N LYS A 573 -94.54 55.25 -30.70
CA LYS A 573 -94.66 56.69 -30.55
C LYS A 573 -95.92 57.24 -31.23
N ASP A 574 -96.26 56.75 -32.42
CA ASP A 574 -97.48 57.17 -33.12
C ASP A 574 -98.74 56.59 -32.47
N LYS A 575 -98.74 55.32 -32.03
CA LYS A 575 -99.82 54.77 -31.18
C LYS A 575 -100.02 55.58 -29.90
N PHE A 576 -98.94 56.07 -29.29
CA PHE A 576 -98.99 56.89 -28.09
C PHE A 576 -99.58 58.28 -28.39
N LYS A 577 -99.21 58.91 -29.51
CA LYS A 577 -99.82 60.17 -29.98
C LYS A 577 -101.33 60.03 -30.25
N ASP A 578 -101.76 58.94 -30.87
CA ASP A 578 -103.17 58.71 -31.16
C ASP A 578 -103.98 58.50 -29.88
N LYS A 579 -103.44 57.76 -28.91
CA LYS A 579 -104.05 57.68 -27.56
C LYS A 579 -104.09 59.04 -26.87
N LEU A 580 -103.04 59.86 -26.97
CA LEU A 580 -103.02 61.22 -26.43
C LEU A 580 -104.07 62.15 -27.05
N LYS A 581 -104.40 61.97 -28.34
CA LYS A 581 -105.51 62.68 -29.00
C LYS A 581 -106.89 62.20 -28.54
N PHE A 582 -107.03 60.93 -28.17
CA PHE A 582 -108.28 60.41 -27.60
C PHE A 582 -108.56 60.94 -26.19
N TRP A 583 -107.51 61.27 -25.43
CA TRP A 583 -107.60 61.81 -24.07
C TRP A 583 -107.73 63.35 -23.99
N LYS A 584 -107.49 64.06 -25.10
CA LYS A 584 -107.74 65.51 -25.23
C LYS A 584 -109.10 65.74 -25.86
#